data_AF-A0A0S7EN76-F1
#
_entry.id   AF-A0A0S7EN76-F1
#
_cell.length_a   1.000
_cell.length_b   1.000
_cell.length_c   1.000
_cell.angle_alpha   90.00
_cell.angle_beta   90.00
_cell.angle_gamma   90.00
#
_symmetry.space_group_name_H-M   'P 1'
#
loop_
_entity.id
_entity.type
_entity.pdbx_description
1 polymer ?
#
loop_
_entity_poly.entity_id
_entity_poly.type
_entity_poly.pdbx_seq_one_letter_code
_entity_poly.pdbx_strand_id
1 'polypeptide(L)'
;MPPWSKLTPWIENLILSYGSGDESGSQLRAHVIGVGQMTQSQARGSDGPTGLLFLSDGEFKIPAVLTASGWEQLQEKEDRECFSSLLNTTVCLQDYRLRFHMDPEQTKSRFFLSVGELATTAAGPVKDNTPCCTSSASVRMKICRTWRSLLGQEDSPP
;
A
#
# COMPACT_ATOMS: atom_id res chain seq x y z
N MET A 1 -12.19 -14.94 24.76
CA MET A 1 -10.97 -14.35 24.17
C MET A 1 -11.37 -13.05 23.48
N PRO A 2 -10.66 -11.92 23.68
CA PRO A 2 -11.07 -10.63 23.13
C PRO A 2 -10.80 -10.55 21.61
N PRO A 3 -11.53 -9.69 20.85
CA PRO A 3 -11.59 -9.70 19.38
C PRO A 3 -10.43 -8.92 18.74
N TRP A 4 -9.19 -9.14 19.18
CA TRP A 4 -8.01 -8.38 18.72
C TRP A 4 -7.53 -8.72 17.30
N SER A 5 -8.20 -9.63 16.61
CA SER A 5 -7.73 -10.21 15.34
C SER A 5 -8.47 -9.74 14.09
N LYS A 6 -9.41 -8.79 14.19
CA LYS A 6 -10.16 -8.33 13.02
C LYS A 6 -9.56 -7.02 12.48
N LEU A 7 -8.85 -7.11 11.37
CA LEU A 7 -8.50 -5.94 10.57
C LEU A 7 -9.79 -5.24 10.11
N THR A 8 -9.82 -3.92 10.20
CA THR A 8 -10.88 -3.11 9.59
C THR A 8 -10.52 -2.88 8.13
N PRO A 9 -11.37 -3.27 7.16
CA PRO A 9 -11.11 -2.99 5.75
C PRO A 9 -10.98 -1.49 5.49
N TRP A 10 -9.94 -1.08 4.78
CA TRP A 10 -9.61 0.33 4.52
C TRP A 10 -9.11 0.58 3.09
N ILE A 11 -8.61 -0.43 2.39
CA ILE A 11 -7.93 -0.27 1.09
C ILE A 11 -8.85 0.35 0.05
N GLU A 12 -10.07 -0.17 -0.08
CA GLU A 12 -11.02 0.37 -1.05
C GLU A 12 -11.40 1.81 -0.71
N ASN A 13 -11.78 2.08 0.54
CA ASN A 13 -12.19 3.42 0.95
C ASN A 13 -11.05 4.46 0.77
N LEU A 14 -9.83 4.08 1.12
CA LEU A 14 -8.64 4.94 0.93
C LEU A 14 -8.39 5.24 -0.56
N ILE A 15 -8.56 4.26 -1.45
CA ILE A 15 -8.45 4.48 -2.89
C ILE A 15 -9.55 5.41 -3.38
N LEU A 16 -10.78 5.22 -2.91
CA LEU A 16 -11.91 6.04 -3.33
C LEU A 16 -11.78 7.50 -2.87
N SER A 17 -11.18 7.75 -1.69
CA SER A 17 -10.86 9.09 -1.17
C SER A 17 -9.64 9.74 -1.82
N TYR A 18 -8.90 9.06 -2.70
CA TYR A 18 -7.74 9.64 -3.37
C TYR A 18 -8.08 10.98 -4.05
N GLY A 19 -7.35 12.04 -3.69
CA GLY A 19 -7.57 13.41 -4.19
C GLY A 19 -8.62 14.23 -3.44
N SER A 20 -9.29 13.70 -2.42
CA SER A 20 -10.26 14.47 -1.61
C SER A 20 -9.65 15.19 -0.41
N GLY A 21 -8.33 15.06 -0.19
CA GLY A 21 -7.62 15.70 0.93
C GLY A 21 -7.78 14.99 2.29
N ASP A 22 -8.54 13.90 2.35
CA ASP A 22 -8.80 13.10 3.57
C ASP A 22 -8.00 11.77 3.56
N GLU A 23 -6.79 11.82 2.98
CA GLU A 23 -5.94 10.63 2.79
C GLU A 23 -5.07 10.33 4.02
N SER A 24 -4.98 11.28 4.95
CA SER A 24 -4.12 11.26 6.12
C SER A 24 -4.93 11.54 7.37
N GLY A 25 -5.10 10.53 8.23
CA GLY A 25 -5.80 10.77 9.50
C GLY A 25 -5.88 9.61 10.48
N SER A 26 -5.59 8.37 10.06
CA SER A 26 -5.66 7.25 10.99
C SER A 26 -4.57 6.22 10.75
N GLN A 27 -4.08 5.64 11.84
CA GLN A 27 -3.15 4.53 11.81
C GLN A 27 -3.84 3.31 11.18
N LEU A 28 -3.27 2.78 10.08
CA LEU A 28 -3.84 1.65 9.36
C LEU A 28 -3.18 0.35 9.83
N ARG A 29 -3.96 -0.72 9.96
CA ARG A 29 -3.43 -2.06 10.22
C ARG A 29 -3.54 -2.92 8.98
N ALA A 30 -2.50 -3.69 8.71
CA ALA A 30 -2.47 -4.62 7.59
C ALA A 30 -1.63 -5.85 7.91
N HIS A 31 -1.88 -6.95 7.21
CA HIS A 31 -0.98 -8.09 7.15
C HIS A 31 0.00 -7.93 5.99
N VAL A 32 1.26 -8.26 6.23
CA VAL A 32 2.25 -8.40 5.17
C VAL A 32 2.13 -9.79 4.58
N ILE A 33 1.54 -9.88 3.39
CA ILE A 33 1.27 -11.14 2.70
C ILE A 33 2.30 -11.47 1.61
N GLY A 34 3.23 -10.56 1.37
CA GLY A 34 4.28 -10.72 0.39
C GLY A 34 5.33 -9.64 0.55
N VAL A 35 6.56 -9.99 0.21
CA VAL A 35 7.72 -9.10 0.16
C VAL A 35 8.41 -9.29 -1.18
N GLY A 36 8.94 -8.21 -1.74
CA GLY A 36 9.68 -8.23 -2.99
C GLY A 36 10.80 -7.19 -2.96
N GLN A 37 11.83 -7.40 -3.77
CA GLN A 37 12.88 -6.41 -3.98
C GLN A 37 12.52 -5.55 -5.19
N MET A 38 12.70 -4.23 -5.07
CA MET A 38 12.70 -3.37 -6.25
C MET A 38 14.04 -3.50 -6.98
N THR A 39 14.00 -3.56 -8.31
CA THR A 39 15.23 -3.52 -9.11
C THR A 39 15.81 -2.09 -9.06
N GLN A 40 17.14 -1.95 -9.13
CA GLN A 40 17.83 -0.65 -9.07
C GLN A 40 17.29 0.40 -10.06
N SER A 41 16.76 -0.05 -11.22
CA SER A 41 16.15 0.81 -12.23
C SER A 41 14.83 1.46 -11.80
N GLN A 42 14.13 0.91 -10.79
CA GLN A 42 12.90 1.45 -10.22
C GLN A 42 13.16 2.44 -9.05
N ALA A 43 14.38 2.48 -8.51
CA ALA A 43 14.76 3.25 -7.32
C ALA A 43 15.44 4.60 -7.63
N ARG A 44 15.02 5.32 -8.69
CA ARG A 44 15.68 6.56 -9.09
C ARG A 44 15.25 7.77 -8.24
N GLY A 45 16.19 8.30 -7.44
CA GLY A 45 16.21 9.68 -6.94
C GLY A 45 15.94 9.84 -5.44
N SER A 46 17.03 9.99 -4.67
CA SER A 46 17.17 10.31 -3.23
C SER A 46 16.40 9.42 -2.23
N ASP A 47 17.15 8.63 -1.45
CA ASP A 47 16.72 7.65 -0.45
C ASP A 47 15.74 6.59 -0.96
N GLY A 48 16.11 5.99 -2.10
CA GLY A 48 15.31 5.03 -2.86
C GLY A 48 14.61 3.97 -2.00
N PRO A 49 13.48 3.42 -2.48
CA PRO A 49 12.69 2.47 -1.72
C PRO A 49 13.49 1.21 -1.36
N THR A 50 13.42 0.80 -0.09
CA THR A 50 14.09 -0.40 0.42
C THR A 50 13.48 -1.67 -0.14
N GLY A 51 12.15 -1.70 -0.28
CA GLY A 51 11.48 -2.90 -0.75
C GLY A 51 9.99 -2.72 -1.02
N LEU A 52 9.46 -3.70 -1.75
CA LEU A 52 8.05 -3.82 -2.08
C LEU A 52 7.38 -4.73 -1.04
N LEU A 53 6.30 -4.25 -0.44
CA LEU A 53 5.41 -5.01 0.42
C LEU A 53 4.09 -5.25 -0.31
N PHE A 54 3.45 -6.37 -0.03
CA PHE A 54 2.05 -6.59 -0.35
C PHE A 54 1.27 -6.60 0.96
N LEU A 55 0.41 -5.60 1.13
CA LEU A 55 -0.36 -5.39 2.34
C LEU A 55 -1.79 -5.86 2.13
N SER A 56 -2.36 -6.52 3.13
CA SER A 56 -3.76 -6.95 3.16
C SER A 56 -4.48 -6.33 4.35
N ASP A 57 -5.65 -5.75 4.13
CA ASP A 57 -6.56 -5.31 5.19
C ASP A 57 -7.55 -6.41 5.62
N GLY A 58 -7.34 -7.64 5.13
CA GLY A 58 -8.21 -8.79 5.35
C GLY A 58 -9.30 -8.99 4.30
N GLU A 59 -9.58 -7.97 3.47
CA GLU A 59 -10.56 -8.02 2.38
C GLU A 59 -9.89 -7.87 1.01
N PHE A 60 -9.00 -6.89 0.86
CA PHE A 60 -8.21 -6.66 -0.35
C PHE A 60 -6.72 -6.64 -0.05
N LYS A 61 -5.92 -6.73 -1.12
CA LYS A 61 -4.49 -6.43 -1.07
C LYS A 61 -4.11 -5.24 -1.94
N ILE A 62 -3.12 -4.49 -1.48
CA ILE A 62 -2.52 -3.34 -2.17
C ILE A 62 -0.99 -3.43 -2.11
N PRO A 63 -0.27 -3.11 -3.20
CA PRO A 63 1.18 -2.96 -3.14
C PRO A 63 1.57 -1.73 -2.31
N ALA A 64 2.66 -1.85 -1.58
CA ALA A 64 3.24 -0.78 -0.79
C ALA A 64 4.76 -0.78 -0.96
N VAL A 65 5.35 0.40 -0.80
CA VAL A 65 6.77 0.64 -0.97
C VAL A 65 7.28 1.18 0.35
N LEU A 66 8.19 0.46 0.99
CA LEU A 66 8.86 0.94 2.20
C LEU A 66 10.02 1.85 1.80
N THR A 67 10.05 3.08 2.33
CA THR A 67 11.16 4.00 2.11
C THR A 67 12.40 3.56 2.88
N ALA A 68 13.59 4.06 2.50
CA ALA A 68 14.82 3.85 3.28
C ALA A 68 14.63 4.25 4.75
N SER A 69 14.10 5.45 4.98
CA SER A 69 13.80 5.96 6.32
C SER A 69 12.85 5.07 7.12
N GLY A 70 11.83 4.49 6.49
CA GLY A 70 10.89 3.59 7.16
C GLY A 70 11.51 2.24 7.50
N TRP A 71 12.47 1.79 6.69
CA TRP A 71 13.24 0.58 7.01
C TRP A 71 14.24 0.84 8.13
N GLU A 72 15.03 1.90 8.06
CA GLU A 72 16.00 2.28 9.10
C GLU A 72 15.34 2.34 10.48
N GLN A 73 14.16 2.95 10.58
CA GLN A 73 13.40 3.00 11.83
C GLN A 73 13.01 1.61 12.38
N LEU A 74 12.71 0.65 11.51
CA LEU A 74 12.44 -0.73 11.96
C LEU A 74 13.70 -1.42 12.45
N GLN A 75 14.84 -1.15 11.81
CA GLN A 75 16.12 -1.69 12.26
C GLN A 75 16.48 -1.14 13.64
N GLU A 76 16.30 0.17 13.85
CA GLU A 76 16.62 0.84 15.11
C GLU A 76 15.64 0.53 16.25
N LYS A 77 14.32 0.51 15.98
CA LYS A 77 13.29 0.35 17.02
C LYS A 77 12.95 -1.10 17.34
N GLU A 78 13.14 -2.00 16.38
CA GLU A 78 12.68 -3.40 16.47
C GLU A 78 13.79 -4.44 16.20
N ASP A 79 15.07 -4.02 16.14
CA ASP A 79 16.22 -4.88 15.86
C ASP A 79 16.03 -5.78 14.63
N ARG A 80 15.37 -5.25 13.59
CA ARG A 80 15.06 -6.00 12.37
C ARG A 80 16.29 -6.10 11.46
N GLU A 81 16.78 -7.32 11.27
CA GLU A 81 17.97 -7.56 10.42
C GLU A 81 17.63 -7.81 8.95
N CYS A 82 16.43 -8.34 8.65
CA CYS A 82 16.07 -8.81 7.31
C CYS A 82 14.69 -8.32 6.86
N PHE A 83 14.58 -7.77 5.64
CA PHE A 83 13.31 -7.33 5.06
C PHE A 83 12.29 -8.47 4.93
N SER A 84 12.76 -9.68 4.64
CA SER A 84 11.92 -10.89 4.56
C SER A 84 11.26 -11.26 5.88
N SER A 85 11.80 -10.81 7.03
CA SER A 85 11.21 -11.06 8.35
C SER A 85 9.89 -10.34 8.58
N LEU A 86 9.54 -9.37 7.71
CA LEU A 86 8.23 -8.72 7.70
C LEU A 86 7.13 -9.63 7.17
N LEU A 87 7.47 -10.66 6.39
CA LEU A 87 6.47 -11.58 5.83
C LEU A 87 5.69 -12.26 6.97
N ASN A 88 4.37 -12.38 6.80
CA ASN A 88 3.47 -12.98 7.78
C ASN A 88 3.37 -12.23 9.11
N THR A 89 3.75 -10.94 9.13
CA THR A 89 3.54 -10.07 10.29
C THR A 89 2.32 -9.18 10.12
N THR A 90 1.77 -8.70 11.23
CA THR A 90 0.78 -7.63 11.22
C THR A 90 1.52 -6.33 11.42
N VAL A 91 1.34 -5.37 10.53
CA VAL A 91 1.99 -4.06 10.58
C VAL A 91 0.97 -2.97 10.85
N CYS A 92 1.44 -1.92 11.49
CA CYS A 92 0.69 -0.70 11.71
C CYS A 92 1.38 0.44 10.97
N LEU A 93 0.74 0.97 9.92
CA LEU A 93 1.22 2.09 9.13
C LEU A 93 0.94 3.39 9.91
N GLN A 94 1.99 4.14 10.21
CA GLN A 94 1.92 5.39 10.98
C GLN A 94 2.13 6.61 10.08
N ASP A 95 3.09 6.52 9.16
CA ASP A 95 3.28 7.47 8.08
C ASP A 95 3.18 6.75 6.74
N TYR A 96 2.12 7.08 6.00
CA TYR A 96 1.87 6.54 4.68
C TYR A 96 1.25 7.58 3.77
N ARG A 97 1.45 7.39 2.46
CA ARG A 97 0.76 8.17 1.42
C ARG A 97 0.28 7.24 0.33
N LEU A 98 -0.98 7.39 -0.06
CA LEU A 98 -1.49 6.77 -1.27
C LEU A 98 -0.92 7.49 -2.48
N ARG A 99 -0.39 6.72 -3.43
CA ARG A 99 0.18 7.21 -4.68
C ARG A 99 -0.44 6.48 -5.85
N PHE A 100 -0.50 7.17 -6.98
CA PHE A 100 -0.95 6.60 -8.24
C PHE A 100 0.24 6.46 -9.18
N HIS A 101 0.53 5.23 -9.58
CA HIS A 101 1.45 4.95 -10.67
C HIS A 101 0.69 5.01 -11.99
N MET A 102 1.01 6.00 -12.80
CA MET A 102 0.49 6.17 -14.14
C MET A 102 1.38 5.44 -15.15
N ASP A 103 0.77 4.59 -15.96
CA ASP A 103 1.39 3.91 -17.10
C ASP A 103 0.66 4.32 -18.38
N PRO A 104 1.33 4.38 -19.55
CA PRO A 104 0.66 4.63 -20.83
C PRO A 104 -0.48 3.65 -21.13
N GLU A 105 -0.39 2.42 -20.64
CA GLU A 105 -1.49 1.47 -20.68
C GLU A 105 -2.33 1.56 -19.40
N GLN A 106 -3.61 1.92 -19.52
CA GLN A 106 -4.51 2.09 -18.38
C GLN A 106 -4.58 0.84 -17.47
N THR A 107 -4.51 -0.35 -18.06
CA THR A 107 -4.54 -1.65 -17.36
C THR A 107 -3.32 -1.88 -16.45
N LYS A 108 -2.22 -1.18 -16.70
CA LYS A 108 -0.98 -1.23 -15.92
C LYS A 108 -0.89 -0.14 -14.86
N SER A 109 -1.77 0.86 -14.93
CA SER A 109 -1.87 1.91 -13.92
C SER A 109 -2.46 1.37 -12.62
N ARG A 110 -1.93 1.81 -11.49
CA ARG A 110 -2.29 1.25 -10.17
C ARG A 110 -2.06 2.21 -9.03
N PHE A 111 -2.88 2.05 -8.00
CA PHE A 111 -2.60 2.63 -6.70
C PHE A 111 -1.60 1.78 -5.91
N PHE A 112 -0.75 2.46 -5.15
CA PHE A 112 0.19 1.85 -4.23
C PHE A 112 0.44 2.77 -3.04
N LEU A 113 0.89 2.22 -1.93
CA LEU A 113 1.29 3.02 -0.77
C LEU A 113 2.78 3.32 -0.80
N SER A 114 3.16 4.54 -0.44
CA SER A 114 4.51 4.86 0.03
C SER A 114 4.46 4.90 1.55
N VAL A 115 5.29 4.12 2.22
CA VAL A 115 5.28 3.97 3.69
C VAL A 115 6.59 4.52 4.24
N GLY A 116 6.47 5.58 5.05
CA GLY A 116 7.59 6.25 5.71
C GLY A 116 7.82 5.78 7.14
N GLU A 117 6.78 5.28 7.81
CA GLU A 117 6.88 4.69 9.15
C GLU A 117 5.85 3.58 9.32
N LEU A 118 6.32 2.42 9.79
CA LEU A 118 5.47 1.32 10.22
C LEU A 118 6.05 0.67 11.48
N ALA A 119 5.18 0.07 12.28
CA ALA A 119 5.57 -0.76 13.41
C ALA A 119 5.02 -2.18 13.23
N THR A 120 5.77 -3.20 13.64
CA THR A 120 5.28 -4.57 13.64
C THR A 120 4.52 -4.88 14.93
N THR A 121 3.44 -5.63 14.79
CA THR A 121 2.64 -6.17 15.88
C THR A 121 2.60 -7.69 15.72
N ALA A 122 2.38 -8.42 16.82
CA ALA A 122 2.55 -9.86 16.89
C ALA A 122 1.96 -10.63 15.68
N ALA A 123 2.67 -11.67 15.26
CA ALA A 123 2.31 -12.50 14.12
C ALA A 123 0.91 -13.11 14.30
N GLY A 124 0.03 -12.83 13.34
CA GLY A 124 -1.31 -13.39 13.27
C GLY A 124 -1.46 -14.29 12.04
N PRO A 125 -2.38 -15.26 12.03
CA PRO A 125 -2.61 -16.10 10.87
C PRO A 125 -3.00 -15.23 9.66
N VAL A 126 -2.19 -15.30 8.61
CA VAL A 126 -2.45 -14.60 7.34
C VAL A 126 -3.38 -15.44 6.46
N LYS A 127 -4.40 -14.80 5.88
CA LYS A 127 -5.19 -15.42 4.82
C LYS A 127 -4.44 -15.34 3.49
N ASP A 128 -4.00 -16.49 2.99
CA ASP A 128 -3.24 -16.61 1.74
C ASP A 128 -3.99 -16.16 0.47
N ASN A 129 -5.33 -16.13 0.49
CA ASN A 129 -6.15 -15.94 -0.71
C ASN A 129 -6.84 -14.56 -0.80
N THR A 130 -6.22 -13.51 -0.27
CA THR A 130 -6.82 -12.17 -0.36
C THR A 130 -6.82 -11.65 -1.81
N PRO A 131 -7.98 -11.24 -2.38
CA PRO A 131 -8.07 -10.72 -3.74
C PRO A 131 -7.35 -9.37 -3.88
N CYS A 132 -6.89 -9.05 -5.10
CA CYS A 132 -6.33 -7.73 -5.40
C CYS A 132 -7.42 -6.65 -5.25
N CYS A 133 -7.05 -5.45 -4.80
CA CYS A 133 -8.00 -4.32 -4.77
C CYS A 133 -8.64 -4.05 -6.15
N THR A 134 -7.95 -4.36 -7.26
CA THR A 134 -8.49 -4.25 -8.63
C THR A 134 -9.58 -5.27 -8.96
N SER A 135 -9.84 -6.26 -8.09
CA SER A 135 -11.02 -7.12 -8.19
C SER A 135 -12.31 -6.33 -7.91
N SER A 136 -12.26 -5.25 -7.11
CA SER A 136 -13.39 -4.33 -6.94
C SER A 136 -13.63 -3.48 -8.20
N ALA A 137 -14.90 -3.40 -8.62
CA ALA A 137 -15.32 -2.55 -9.72
C ALA A 137 -15.15 -1.05 -9.40
N SER A 138 -15.39 -0.65 -8.15
CA SER A 138 -15.24 0.74 -7.69
C SER A 138 -13.78 1.19 -7.79
N VAL A 139 -12.85 0.32 -7.37
CA VAL A 139 -11.40 0.57 -7.48
C VAL A 139 -10.97 0.69 -8.94
N ARG A 140 -11.42 -0.23 -9.82
CA ARG A 140 -11.12 -0.13 -11.26
C ARG A 140 -11.64 1.19 -11.85
N MET A 141 -12.87 1.57 -11.51
CA MET A 141 -13.46 2.82 -11.98
C MET A 141 -12.67 4.04 -11.48
N LYS A 142 -12.21 4.02 -10.23
CA LYS A 142 -11.35 5.08 -9.68
C LYS A 142 -10.02 5.17 -10.43
N ILE A 143 -9.34 4.04 -10.69
CA ILE A 143 -8.12 4.00 -11.52
C ILE A 143 -8.39 4.64 -12.88
N CYS A 144 -9.49 4.27 -13.54
CA CYS A 144 -9.82 4.82 -14.85
C CYS A 144 -10.03 6.34 -14.81
N ARG A 145 -10.74 6.85 -13.80
CA ARG A 145 -10.99 8.29 -13.62
C ARG A 145 -9.70 9.05 -13.33
N THR A 146 -8.88 8.56 -12.40
CA THR A 146 -7.60 9.18 -12.05
C THR A 146 -6.66 9.20 -13.26
N TRP A 147 -6.58 8.11 -14.02
CA TRP A 147 -5.76 8.04 -15.24
C TRP A 147 -6.19 9.06 -16.30
N ARG A 148 -7.50 9.18 -16.58
CA ARG A 148 -8.01 10.18 -17.55
C ARG A 148 -7.76 11.61 -17.11
N SER A 149 -8.00 11.90 -15.83
CA SER A 149 -7.75 13.22 -15.24
C SER A 149 -6.28 13.63 -15.38
N LEU A 150 -5.34 12.70 -15.13
CA LEU A 150 -3.91 12.97 -15.27
C LEU A 150 -3.44 13.11 -16.73
N LEU A 151 -4.17 12.53 -17.70
CA LEU A 151 -3.94 12.77 -19.13
C LEU A 151 -4.46 14.13 -19.61
N GLY A 152 -5.11 14.92 -18.74
CA GLY A 152 -5.78 16.15 -19.16
C GLY A 152 -7.03 15.92 -20.01
N GLN A 153 -7.57 14.69 -20.02
CA GLN A 153 -8.91 14.42 -20.54
C GLN A 153 -9.92 14.70 -19.42
N GLU A 154 -10.06 15.97 -19.05
CA GLU A 154 -11.29 16.42 -18.39
C GLU A 154 -12.44 16.24 -19.39
N ASP A 155 -13.57 15.73 -18.91
CA ASP A 155 -14.81 15.53 -19.65
C ASP A 155 -15.14 16.75 -20.54
N SER A 156 -14.87 16.65 -21.84
CA SER A 156 -15.69 17.35 -22.83
C SER A 156 -16.94 16.49 -23.03
N PRO A 157 -18.12 16.93 -22.56
CA PRO A 157 -19.35 16.26 -22.93
C PRO A 157 -19.57 16.37 -24.46
N PRO A 158 -20.23 15.39 -25.09
CA PRO A 158 -20.61 15.46 -26.49
C PRO A 158 -21.58 16.61 -26.78
#